data_AF-X7ZX04-F1
#
_entry.id   AF-X7ZX04-F1
#
_cell.length_a   1.000
_cell.length_b   1.000
_cell.length_c   1.000
_cell.angle_alpha   90.00
_cell.angle_beta   90.00
_cell.angle_gamma   90.00
#
_symmetry.space_group_name_H-M   'P 1'
#
loop_
_entity.id
_entity.type
_entity.pdbx_description
1 polymer ?
#
loop_
_entity_poly.entity_id
_entity_poly.type
_entity_poly.pdbx_seq_one_letter_code
_entity_poly.pdbx_strand_id
1 'polypeptide(L)'
;MPFLTINSVAPTIMAFGTEEQKKFYLPKIAAGEIHFSIGYSEPGAGTDLANLRTTAVRDGDDYIVNGQKMWTSLIQYADYVWLAVRTNPKPRNIAGFRC
;
A
#
# COMPACT_ATOMS: atom_id res chain seq x y z
N MET A 1 -6.87 -17.86 1.39
CA MET A 1 -6.21 -16.57 1.63
C MET A 1 -5.63 -16.01 0.33
N PRO A 2 -5.81 -14.72 0.03
CA PRO A 2 -5.43 -14.16 -1.28
C PRO A 2 -3.91 -14.13 -1.50
N PHE A 3 -3.49 -14.53 -2.71
CA PHE A 3 -2.08 -14.70 -3.10
C PHE A 3 -1.24 -13.43 -2.85
N LEU A 4 -1.79 -12.24 -3.13
CA LEU A 4 -1.15 -10.95 -2.90
C LEU A 4 -0.74 -10.74 -1.43
N THR A 5 -1.64 -11.07 -0.50
CA THR A 5 -1.43 -10.83 0.93
C THR A 5 -0.27 -11.68 1.46
N ILE A 6 -0.21 -12.96 1.06
CA ILE A 6 0.82 -13.90 1.52
C ILE A 6 2.15 -13.68 0.78
N ASN A 7 2.14 -13.45 -0.53
CA ASN A 7 3.36 -13.48 -1.34
C ASN A 7 3.99 -12.12 -1.59
N SER A 8 3.31 -11.02 -1.26
CA SER A 8 3.84 -9.67 -1.47
C SER A 8 3.78 -8.82 -0.21
N VAL A 9 2.61 -8.71 0.42
CA VAL A 9 2.42 -7.86 1.61
C VAL A 9 3.20 -8.40 2.81
N ALA A 10 2.99 -9.68 3.18
CA ALA A 10 3.70 -10.27 4.32
C ALA A 10 5.23 -10.21 4.18
N PRO A 11 5.87 -10.61 3.06
CA PRO A 11 7.30 -10.46 2.86
C PRO A 11 7.79 -9.00 2.96
N THR A 12 7.01 -8.04 2.46
CA THR A 12 7.34 -6.61 2.57
C THR A 12 7.31 -6.14 4.02
N ILE A 13 6.29 -6.55 4.80
CA ILE A 13 6.22 -6.23 6.24
C ILE A 13 7.36 -6.92 7.00
N MET A 14 7.71 -8.16 6.66
CA MET A 14 8.85 -8.86 7.25
C MET A 14 10.17 -8.11 7.02
N ALA A 15 10.38 -7.60 5.81
CA ALA A 15 11.62 -6.92 5.42
C ALA A 15 11.71 -5.48 5.91
N PHE A 16 10.60 -4.71 5.84
CA PHE A 16 10.61 -3.26 6.01
C PHE A 16 9.66 -2.72 7.08
N GLY A 17 8.76 -3.56 7.61
CA GLY A 17 7.82 -3.15 8.64
C GLY A 17 8.50 -2.87 9.97
N THR A 18 7.88 -2.02 10.79
CA THR A 18 8.30 -1.85 12.18
C THR A 18 7.99 -3.11 13.01
N GLU A 19 8.56 -3.22 14.20
CA GLU A 19 8.28 -4.37 15.08
C GLU A 19 6.80 -4.45 15.48
N GLU A 20 6.16 -3.30 15.66
CA GLU A 20 4.72 -3.20 15.94
C GLU A 20 3.90 -3.73 14.74
N GLN A 21 4.25 -3.32 13.52
CA GLN A 21 3.59 -3.80 12.30
C GLN A 21 3.79 -5.31 12.12
N LYS A 22 5.00 -5.82 12.33
CA LYS A 22 5.27 -7.27 12.23
C LYS A 22 4.45 -8.07 13.23
N LYS A 23 4.43 -7.65 14.51
CA LYS A 23 3.68 -8.31 15.58
C LYS A 23 2.18 -8.30 15.33
N PHE A 24 1.65 -7.24 14.74
CA PHE A 24 0.22 -7.11 14.46
C PHE A 24 -0.19 -7.87 13.19
N TYR A 25 0.46 -7.61 12.06
CA TYR A 25 -0.01 -8.08 10.75
C TYR A 25 0.41 -9.53 10.45
N LEU A 26 1.64 -9.93 10.75
CA LEU A 26 2.16 -11.23 10.27
C LEU A 26 1.41 -12.44 10.86
N PRO A 27 1.12 -12.50 12.18
CA PRO A 27 0.33 -13.60 12.73
C PRO A 27 -1.08 -13.67 12.13
N LYS A 28 -1.70 -12.51 11.90
CA LYS A 28 -3.06 -12.41 11.34
C LYS A 28 -3.11 -12.81 9.87
N ILE A 29 -2.11 -12.44 9.08
CA ILE A 29 -1.96 -12.91 7.69
C ILE A 29 -1.78 -14.43 7.67
N ALA A 30 -0.93 -14.97 8.55
CA ALA A 30 -0.67 -16.40 8.65
C ALA A 30 -1.93 -17.21 9.07
N ALA A 31 -2.74 -16.65 9.97
CA ALA A 31 -4.01 -17.23 10.40
C ALA A 31 -5.16 -17.06 9.37
N GLY A 32 -4.94 -16.22 8.35
CA GLY A 32 -5.96 -15.88 7.36
C GLY A 32 -7.07 -14.96 7.87
N GLU A 33 -6.80 -14.22 8.95
CA GLU A 33 -7.76 -13.30 9.58
C GLU A 33 -7.87 -11.95 8.86
N ILE A 34 -6.85 -11.57 8.08
CA ILE A 34 -6.83 -10.27 7.38
C ILE A 34 -6.46 -10.41 5.92
N HIS A 35 -7.17 -9.67 5.07
CA HIS A 35 -6.94 -9.59 3.64
C HIS A 35 -6.53 -8.18 3.22
N PHE A 36 -5.47 -8.10 2.39
CA PHE A 36 -5.07 -6.90 1.69
C PHE A 36 -5.41 -6.94 0.21
N SER A 37 -6.02 -5.87 -0.29
CA SER A 37 -6.10 -5.57 -1.74
C SER A 37 -5.02 -4.58 -2.17
N ILE A 38 -4.73 -4.50 -3.47
CA ILE A 38 -3.71 -3.60 -4.01
C ILE A 38 -4.34 -2.36 -4.67
N GLY A 39 -3.94 -1.18 -4.21
CA GLY A 39 -4.38 0.10 -4.76
C GLY A 39 -3.22 0.84 -5.43
N TYR A 40 -2.73 0.31 -6.55
CA TYR A 40 -1.60 0.91 -7.28
C TYR A 40 -2.09 1.77 -8.44
N SER A 41 -2.89 1.17 -9.35
CA SER A 41 -3.35 1.84 -10.57
C SER A 41 -4.28 3.02 -10.30
N GLU A 42 -4.18 4.04 -11.15
CA GLU A 42 -4.93 5.29 -11.15
C GLU A 42 -5.48 5.56 -12.56
N PRO A 43 -6.49 6.44 -12.74
CA PRO A 43 -7.02 6.81 -14.06
C PRO A 43 -5.97 7.25 -15.08
N GLY A 44 -4.88 7.88 -14.63
CA GLY A 44 -3.80 8.36 -15.49
C GLY A 44 -2.48 7.60 -15.33
N ALA A 45 -2.42 6.53 -14.52
CA ALA A 45 -1.18 5.81 -14.23
C ALA A 45 -1.45 4.34 -13.92
N GLY A 46 -1.05 3.45 -14.84
CA GLY A 46 -1.14 2.00 -14.68
C GLY A 46 0.19 1.39 -14.28
N THR A 47 0.90 0.83 -15.27
CA THR A 47 2.25 0.26 -15.12
C THR A 47 3.32 1.31 -14.82
N ASP A 48 3.10 2.55 -15.24
CA ASP A 48 3.97 3.68 -14.97
C ASP A 48 3.67 4.32 -13.60
N LEU A 49 4.14 3.65 -12.55
CA LEU A 49 3.98 4.14 -11.18
C LEU A 49 4.75 5.44 -10.93
N ALA A 50 5.70 5.82 -11.81
CA ALA A 50 6.41 7.08 -11.68
C ALA A 50 5.48 8.30 -11.80
N ASN A 51 4.35 8.13 -12.49
CA ASN A 51 3.34 9.15 -12.75
C ASN A 51 2.12 9.08 -11.81
N LEU A 52 2.18 8.32 -10.72
CA LEU A 52 1.14 8.34 -9.68
C LEU A 52 0.96 9.76 -9.11
N ARG A 53 -0.31 10.12 -8.93
CA ARG A 53 -0.78 11.40 -8.43
C ARG A 53 -1.32 11.31 -7.01
N THR A 54 -1.71 10.12 -6.53
CA THR A 54 -2.14 9.97 -5.12
C THR A 54 -1.01 10.40 -4.20
N THR A 55 -1.30 11.35 -3.32
CA THR A 55 -0.34 11.90 -2.36
C THR A 55 -0.62 11.39 -0.97
N ALA A 56 0.42 11.36 -0.14
CA ALA A 56 0.32 11.18 1.30
C ALA A 56 1.16 12.28 1.96
N VAL A 57 0.50 13.22 2.64
CA VAL A 57 1.14 14.35 3.31
C VAL A 57 1.15 14.07 4.80
N ARG A 58 2.32 14.17 5.45
CA ARG A 58 2.45 13.96 6.90
C ARG A 58 1.69 15.05 7.66
N ASP A 59 0.85 14.64 8.60
CA ASP A 59 0.14 15.50 9.54
C ASP A 59 0.31 14.93 10.95
N GLY A 60 1.24 15.51 11.72
CA GLY A 60 1.69 14.94 13.00
C GLY A 60 2.28 13.54 12.84
N ASP A 61 1.68 12.58 13.53
CA ASP A 61 2.06 11.16 13.52
C ASP A 61 1.40 10.37 12.37
N ASP A 62 0.43 10.98 11.69
CA ASP A 62 -0.37 10.36 10.63
C ASP A 62 -0.02 10.90 9.23
N TYR A 63 -0.63 10.29 8.21
CA TYR A 63 -0.60 10.78 6.83
C TYR A 63 -2.01 11.03 6.31
N ILE A 64 -2.23 12.19 5.72
CA ILE A 64 -3.43 12.50 4.95
C ILE A 64 -3.21 12.03 3.50
N VAL A 65 -3.97 11.00 3.09
CA VAL A 65 -3.89 10.43 1.74
C VAL A 65 -4.98 11.03 0.85
N ASN A 66 -4.61 11.55 -0.32
CA ASN A 66 -5.55 12.13 -1.29
C ASN A 66 -5.26 11.63 -2.71
N GLY A 67 -6.27 11.05 -3.37
CA GLY A 67 -6.17 10.59 -4.75
C GLY A 67 -7.27 9.61 -5.12
N GLN A 68 -7.14 9.01 -6.31
CA GLN A 68 -8.08 8.02 -6.82
C GLN A 68 -7.32 6.79 -7.31
N LYS A 69 -7.72 5.62 -6.80
CA LYS A 69 -7.26 4.31 -7.28
C LYS A 69 -8.32 3.63 -8.13
N MET A 70 -7.88 2.74 -9.01
CA MET A 70 -8.74 1.92 -9.85
C MET A 70 -8.20 0.50 -9.95
N TRP A 71 -9.07 -0.42 -10.37
CA TRP A 71 -8.72 -1.84 -10.60
C TRP A 71 -8.19 -2.54 -9.35
N THR A 72 -8.76 -2.21 -8.19
CA THR A 72 -8.42 -2.84 -6.90
C THR A 72 -9.19 -4.15 -6.74
N SER A 73 -8.59 -5.24 -7.23
CA SER A 73 -9.19 -6.57 -7.15
C SER A 73 -9.51 -6.99 -5.72
N LEU A 74 -10.68 -7.63 -5.55
CA LEU A 74 -11.19 -8.16 -4.27
C LEU A 74 -11.45 -7.12 -3.16
N ILE A 75 -11.48 -5.82 -3.49
CA ILE A 75 -11.62 -4.74 -2.51
C ILE A 75 -12.84 -4.88 -1.59
N GLN A 76 -13.93 -5.47 -2.09
CA GLN A 76 -15.15 -5.67 -1.31
C GLN A 76 -14.97 -6.66 -0.14
N TYR A 77 -13.88 -7.42 -0.11
CA TYR A 77 -13.55 -8.38 0.94
C TYR A 77 -12.32 -7.98 1.75
N ALA A 78 -11.69 -6.85 1.44
CA ALA A 78 -10.40 -6.48 2.03
C ALA A 78 -10.58 -5.69 3.33
N ASP A 79 -9.78 -6.05 4.33
CA ASP A 79 -9.66 -5.28 5.58
C ASP A 79 -8.73 -4.08 5.38
N TYR A 80 -7.75 -4.21 4.49
CA TYR A 80 -6.73 -3.20 4.22
C TYR A 80 -6.44 -3.05 2.72
N VAL A 81 -5.92 -1.88 2.35
CA VAL A 81 -5.41 -1.61 1.00
C VAL A 81 -3.93 -1.29 1.07
N TRP A 82 -3.13 -2.02 0.30
CA TRP A 82 -1.72 -1.72 0.09
C TRP A 82 -1.58 -0.67 -1.02
N LEU A 83 -1.22 0.56 -0.65
CA LEU A 83 -1.36 1.74 -1.48
C LEU A 83 -0.01 2.30 -1.93
N ALA A 84 0.22 2.41 -3.24
CA ALA A 84 1.33 3.20 -3.74
C ALA A 84 0.98 4.70 -3.72
N VAL A 85 1.73 5.49 -2.96
CA VAL A 85 1.51 6.93 -2.79
C VAL A 85 2.79 7.73 -2.94
N ARG A 86 2.64 9.02 -3.25
CA ARG A 86 3.73 9.99 -3.29
C ARG A 86 3.82 10.76 -1.97
N THR A 87 4.94 10.64 -1.26
CA THR A 87 5.17 11.37 0.00
C THR A 87 5.99 12.65 -0.16
N ASN A 88 6.54 12.91 -1.34
CA ASN A 88 7.27 14.15 -1.65
C ASN A 88 6.77 14.75 -2.97
N PRO A 89 6.24 16.00 -2.98
CA PRO A 89 5.72 16.65 -4.18
C PRO A 89 6.80 17.21 -5.13
N LYS A 90 8.09 17.20 -4.76
CA LYS A 90 9.21 17.66 -5.62
C LYS A 90 9.53 16.64 -6.74
N PRO A 91 10.14 17.06 -7.87
CA PRO A 91 9.92 16.39 -9.15
C PRO A 91 10.55 14.99 -9.25
N ARG A 92 9.71 14.06 -9.75
CA ARG A 92 10.01 12.92 -10.64
C ARG A 92 11.28 12.09 -10.36
N ASN A 93 11.59 11.82 -9.10
CA ASN A 93 12.50 10.74 -8.74
C ASN A 93 11.71 9.54 -8.21
N ILE A 94 12.07 8.33 -8.64
CA ILE A 94 11.49 7.04 -8.23
C ILE A 94 11.64 6.82 -6.71
N ALA A 95 12.55 7.56 -6.06
CA ALA A 95 12.76 7.54 -4.61
C ALA A 95 11.60 8.15 -3.76
N GLY A 96 10.57 8.75 -4.37
CA GLY A 96 9.46 9.40 -3.66
C GLY A 96 8.25 8.50 -3.34
N PHE A 97 8.30 7.22 -3.71
CA PHE A 97 7.19 6.28 -3.55
C PHE A 97 7.27 5.53 -2.23
N ARG A 98 6.14 5.44 -1.54
CA ARG A 98 5.96 4.55 -0.39
C ARG A 98 4.71 3.70 -0.59
N CYS A 99 4.79 2.49 -0.08
CA CYS A 99 3.69 1.53 -0.02
C CYS A 99 3.27 1.33 1.42
#